data_AF-A0A6A4PM24-F1
#
_entry.id   AF-A0A6A4PM24-F1
#
_cell.length_a   1.000
_cell.length_b   1.000
_cell.length_c   1.000
_cell.angle_alpha   90.00
_cell.angle_beta   90.00
_cell.angle_gamma   90.00
#
_symmetry.space_group_name_H-M   'P 1'
#
loop_
_entity.id
_entity.type
_entity.pdbx_description
1 polymer ?
#
loop_
_entity_poly.entity_id
_entity_poly.type
_entity_poly.pdbx_seq_one_letter_code
_entity_poly.pdbx_strand_id
1 'polypeptide(L)'
;MTTQTTTPKMAVTHADLEPSSGRTDLRNKTCTLLMVLLTILLGLFCFIMCLIAEVTRSEVKWMSIAENEKGSSYECVYNGSGKKPLLCAACAFVALAIVKIVEHICLLITVSKSSPVLLNLDPDSASVKSLTFQVGFFYTTTWICFAVVEILLLIGVFVESGHLKNWSMPRKSCLIIREGMFSSAAVFALITVFLASALCLTTLHTQRISQDLENVQWESSPKHVSNPTLLQQQHINIATVTKENLATTRGTL
;
A
#
# COMPACT_ATOMS: atom_id res chain seq x y z
N MET A 1 -20.90 -64.34 19.36
CA MET A 1 -20.90 -63.89 17.96
C MET A 1 -21.15 -62.39 17.97
N THR A 2 -20.09 -61.59 17.89
CA THR A 2 -20.16 -60.13 17.93
C THR A 2 -19.62 -59.60 16.61
N THR A 3 -20.50 -59.01 15.81
CA THR A 3 -20.21 -58.37 14.53
C THR A 3 -19.48 -57.04 14.77
N GLN A 4 -18.19 -56.99 14.43
CA GLN A 4 -17.45 -55.73 14.36
C GLN A 4 -17.85 -54.98 13.09
N THR A 5 -18.58 -53.88 13.26
CA THR A 5 -18.83 -52.88 12.22
C THR A 5 -17.56 -52.05 12.07
N THR A 6 -16.79 -52.29 11.02
CA THR A 6 -15.64 -51.47 10.66
C THR A 6 -16.18 -50.17 10.06
N THR A 7 -16.09 -49.08 10.82
CA THR A 7 -16.32 -47.74 10.26
C THR A 7 -15.20 -47.44 9.26
N PRO A 8 -15.51 -47.05 8.02
CA PRO A 8 -14.49 -46.62 7.08
C PRO A 8 -13.80 -45.39 7.67
N LYS A 9 -12.49 -45.51 7.88
CA LYS A 9 -11.63 -44.41 8.28
C LYS A 9 -11.67 -43.39 7.13
N MET A 10 -12.41 -42.31 7.33
CA MET A 10 -12.49 -41.22 6.37
C MET A 10 -11.09 -40.59 6.28
N ALA A 11 -10.33 -40.96 5.25
CA ALA A 11 -9.04 -40.37 4.99
C ALA A 11 -9.30 -38.97 4.44
N VAL A 12 -8.94 -37.95 5.23
CA VAL A 12 -8.94 -36.56 4.78
C VAL A 12 -7.96 -36.48 3.61
N THR A 13 -8.48 -36.28 2.41
CA THR A 13 -7.63 -36.13 1.23
C THR A 13 -7.19 -34.69 1.12
N HIS A 14 -6.05 -34.44 0.46
CA HIS A 14 -5.50 -33.08 0.30
C HIS A 14 -6.49 -32.11 -0.38
N ALA A 15 -7.50 -32.63 -1.09
CA ALA A 15 -8.61 -31.90 -1.68
C ALA A 15 -9.61 -31.33 -0.65
N ASP A 16 -9.73 -31.94 0.53
CA ASP A 16 -10.60 -31.45 1.62
C ASP A 16 -9.93 -30.33 2.44
N LEU A 17 -8.61 -30.16 2.29
CA LEU A 17 -7.83 -29.09 2.91
C LEU A 17 -7.61 -27.90 1.97
N GLU A 18 -8.03 -27.98 0.71
CA GLU A 18 -7.95 -26.84 -0.20
C GLU A 18 -8.96 -25.78 0.26
N PRO A 19 -8.50 -24.56 0.63
CA PRO A 19 -9.41 -23.49 0.99
C PRO A 19 -10.25 -23.15 -0.24
N SER A 20 -11.54 -23.48 -0.19
CA SER A 20 -12.49 -23.18 -1.27
C SER A 20 -12.38 -21.69 -1.66
N SER A 21 -11.91 -21.43 -2.88
CA SER A 21 -11.58 -20.09 -3.38
C SER A 21 -12.79 -19.28 -3.86
N GLY A 22 -14.00 -19.86 -3.78
CA GLY A 22 -15.17 -19.35 -4.51
C GLY A 22 -15.85 -18.09 -3.96
N ARG A 23 -15.42 -17.49 -2.85
CA ARG A 23 -16.17 -16.40 -2.19
C ARG A 23 -15.36 -15.14 -1.85
N THR A 24 -14.10 -15.06 -2.26
CA THR A 24 -13.18 -13.96 -1.89
C THR A 24 -12.94 -12.94 -3.01
N ASP A 25 -13.23 -13.26 -4.27
CA ASP A 25 -12.74 -12.45 -5.40
C ASP A 25 -13.51 -11.14 -5.63
N LEU A 26 -14.84 -11.16 -5.46
CA LEU A 26 -15.68 -9.95 -5.52
C LEU A 26 -15.48 -9.03 -4.31
N ARG A 27 -15.18 -9.60 -3.13
CA ARG A 27 -14.84 -8.84 -1.92
C ARG A 27 -13.49 -8.15 -2.07
N ASN A 28 -12.53 -8.76 -2.77
CA ASN A 28 -11.18 -8.22 -2.91
C ASN A 28 -11.14 -6.95 -3.78
N LYS A 29 -11.83 -6.92 -4.93
CA LYS A 29 -11.85 -5.73 -5.82
C LYS A 29 -12.52 -4.52 -5.17
N THR A 30 -13.67 -4.70 -4.53
CA THR A 30 -14.38 -3.62 -3.83
C THR A 30 -13.65 -3.16 -2.58
N CYS A 31 -13.05 -4.09 -1.82
CA CYS A 31 -12.26 -3.75 -0.63
C CYS A 31 -11.11 -2.81 -0.96
N THR A 32 -10.35 -3.08 -2.03
CA THR A 32 -9.18 -2.25 -2.29
C THR A 32 -9.52 -0.90 -2.92
N LEU A 33 -10.56 -0.79 -3.75
CA LEU A 33 -11.08 0.52 -4.18
C LEU A 33 -11.56 1.34 -2.99
N LEU A 34 -12.21 0.70 -2.02
CA LEU A 34 -12.62 1.33 -0.77
C LEU A 34 -11.41 1.76 0.07
N MET A 35 -10.35 0.96 0.15
CA MET A 35 -9.10 1.34 0.84
C MET A 35 -8.45 2.57 0.20
N VAL A 36 -8.31 2.61 -1.13
CA VAL A 36 -7.76 3.77 -1.84
C VAL A 36 -8.62 5.02 -1.62
N LEU A 37 -9.94 4.89 -1.75
CA LEU A 37 -10.87 6.00 -1.50
C LEU A 37 -10.75 6.50 -0.04
N LEU A 38 -10.71 5.59 0.92
CA LEU A 38 -10.53 5.91 2.34
C LEU A 38 -9.21 6.65 2.58
N THR A 39 -8.11 6.21 1.96
CA THR A 39 -6.79 6.87 2.05
C THR A 39 -6.84 8.30 1.53
N ILE A 40 -7.49 8.54 0.39
CA ILE A 40 -7.67 9.89 -0.18
C ILE A 40 -8.52 10.76 0.74
N LEU A 41 -9.64 10.24 1.25
CA LEU A 41 -10.52 10.98 2.16
C LEU A 41 -9.82 11.34 3.48
N LEU A 42 -9.07 10.40 4.08
CA LEU A 42 -8.27 10.67 5.28
C LEU A 42 -7.15 11.68 5.01
N GLY A 43 -6.54 11.62 3.83
CA GLY A 43 -5.53 12.59 3.41
C GLY A 43 -6.09 14.01 3.27
N LEU A 44 -7.24 14.15 2.63
CA LEU A 44 -7.95 15.43 2.52
C LEU A 44 -8.39 15.95 3.89
N PHE A 45 -8.90 15.07 4.74
CA PHE A 45 -9.24 15.40 6.12
C PHE A 45 -8.00 15.89 6.89
N CYS A 46 -6.87 15.17 6.80
CA CYS A 46 -5.60 15.56 7.41
C CYS A 46 -5.14 16.94 6.90
N PHE A 47 -5.20 17.18 5.59
CA PHE A 47 -4.86 18.48 5.00
C PHE A 47 -5.71 19.62 5.56
N ILE A 48 -7.04 19.45 5.59
CA ILE A 48 -7.97 20.47 6.11
C ILE A 48 -7.69 20.72 7.59
N MET A 49 -7.45 19.68 8.38
CA MET A 49 -7.12 19.82 9.79
C MET A 49 -5.78 20.55 9.98
N CYS A 50 -4.75 20.26 9.20
CA CYS A 50 -3.50 21.03 9.24
C CYS A 50 -3.71 22.52 8.91
N LEU A 51 -4.57 22.85 7.94
CA LEU A 51 -4.90 24.26 7.63
C LEU A 51 -5.68 24.94 8.75
N ILE A 52 -6.65 24.24 9.36
CA ILE A 52 -7.39 24.77 10.52
C ILE A 52 -6.42 24.98 11.69
N ALA A 53 -5.47 24.08 11.91
CA ALA A 53 -4.42 24.24 12.91
C ALA A 53 -3.55 25.47 12.64
N GLU A 54 -3.19 25.74 11.38
CA GLU A 54 -2.42 26.93 10.99
C GLU A 54 -3.17 28.23 11.31
N VAL A 55 -4.44 28.35 10.90
CA VAL A 55 -5.21 29.59 11.09
C VAL A 55 -5.66 29.80 12.54
N THR A 56 -5.69 28.74 13.36
CA THR A 56 -6.05 28.82 14.78
C THR A 56 -4.85 28.78 15.72
N ARG A 57 -3.64 28.80 15.17
CA ARG A 57 -2.37 28.80 15.88
C ARG A 57 -2.29 29.95 16.88
N SER A 58 -1.65 29.70 18.01
CA SER A 58 -1.48 30.73 19.04
C SER A 58 -0.38 31.72 18.62
N GLU A 59 -0.74 32.99 18.51
CA GLU A 59 0.20 34.08 18.21
C GLU A 59 0.72 34.74 19.49
N VAL A 60 1.94 35.29 19.42
CA VAL A 60 2.57 36.02 20.53
C VAL A 60 2.35 37.51 20.36
N LYS A 61 1.84 38.16 21.42
CA LYS A 61 1.72 39.61 21.55
C LYS A 61 2.75 40.13 22.55
N TRP A 62 3.52 41.13 22.16
CA TRP A 62 4.48 41.80 23.03
C TRP A 62 3.82 42.99 23.75
N MET A 63 4.02 43.08 25.06
CA MET A 63 3.57 44.17 25.90
C MET A 63 4.78 44.86 26.53
N SER A 64 4.85 46.19 26.42
CA SER A 64 5.86 46.98 27.13
C SER A 64 5.38 47.21 28.57
N ILE A 65 6.19 46.82 29.56
CA ILE A 65 5.98 47.30 30.93
C ILE A 65 6.50 48.73 31.00
N ALA A 66 5.68 49.64 31.56
CA ALA A 66 6.06 51.02 31.79
C ALA A 66 7.34 51.12 32.64
N GLU A 67 8.18 52.09 32.32
CA GLU A 67 9.53 52.29 32.86
C GLU A 67 9.59 52.16 34.38
N ASN A 68 10.28 51.13 34.85
CA ASN A 68 11.06 51.27 36.08
C ASN A 68 12.46 51.76 35.66
N GLU A 69 13.14 52.53 36.51
CA GLU A 69 14.39 53.29 36.29
C GLU A 69 15.60 52.54 35.68
N LYS A 70 15.46 51.27 35.25
CA LYS A 70 16.50 50.43 34.66
C LYS A 70 16.20 49.85 33.26
N GLY A 71 15.23 50.41 32.53
CA GLY A 71 15.01 50.13 31.11
C GLY A 71 13.70 49.40 30.81
N SER A 72 13.18 49.59 29.61
CA SER A 72 11.92 49.01 29.15
C SER A 72 12.01 47.47 29.06
N SER A 73 11.36 46.75 29.99
CA SER A 73 11.23 45.30 29.89
C SER A 73 10.00 44.93 29.06
N TYR A 74 10.19 44.14 28.01
CA TYR A 74 9.11 43.60 27.18
C TYR A 74 8.69 42.23 27.73
N GLU A 75 7.40 42.05 27.98
CA GLU A 75 6.83 40.74 28.28
C GLU A 75 5.97 40.27 27.11
N CYS A 76 5.87 38.96 26.95
CA CYS A 76 5.11 38.35 25.88
C CYS A 76 3.92 37.57 26.45
N VAL A 77 2.80 37.62 25.73
CA VAL A 77 1.55 36.95 26.10
C VAL A 77 1.01 36.23 24.85
N TYR A 78 0.48 35.03 25.01
CA TYR A 78 -0.17 34.32 23.90
C TYR A 78 -1.62 34.80 23.72
N ASN A 79 -2.07 34.90 22.47
CA ASN A 79 -3.43 35.34 22.15
C ASN A 79 -4.48 34.20 22.25
N GLY A 80 -4.01 32.94 22.34
CA GLY A 80 -4.87 31.76 22.25
C GLY A 80 -4.51 30.67 23.25
N SER A 81 -5.49 29.82 23.54
CA SER A 81 -5.37 28.69 24.48
C SER A 81 -4.75 27.42 23.89
N GLY A 82 -4.28 27.45 22.63
CA GLY A 82 -3.76 26.30 21.90
C GLY A 82 -4.72 25.11 21.70
N LYS A 83 -5.89 25.08 22.34
CA LYS A 83 -6.82 23.93 22.32
C LYS A 83 -7.25 23.51 20.92
N LYS A 84 -7.63 24.48 20.08
CA LYS A 84 -8.08 24.24 18.70
C LYS A 84 -6.95 23.68 17.83
N PRO A 85 -5.79 24.36 17.69
CA PRO A 85 -4.72 23.85 16.85
C PRO A 85 -4.16 22.52 17.39
N LEU A 86 -4.11 22.34 18.71
CA LEU A 86 -3.71 21.08 19.34
C LEU A 86 -4.61 19.90 18.94
N LEU A 87 -5.93 20.04 19.15
CA LEU A 87 -6.88 18.99 18.79
C LEU A 87 -6.81 18.70 17.29
N CYS A 88 -6.67 19.76 16.49
CA CYS A 88 -6.65 19.66 15.05
C CYS A 88 -5.40 18.92 14.53
N ALA A 89 -4.23 19.29 15.03
CA ALA A 89 -2.96 18.63 14.74
C ALA A 89 -2.93 17.16 15.21
N ALA A 90 -3.50 16.87 16.40
CA ALA A 90 -3.61 15.51 16.90
C ALA A 90 -4.53 14.64 16.02
N CYS A 91 -5.68 15.17 15.58
CA CYS A 91 -6.56 14.48 14.63
C CYS A 91 -5.87 14.23 13.28
N ALA A 92 -5.14 15.22 12.77
CA ALA A 92 -4.37 15.08 11.53
C ALA A 92 -3.30 13.99 11.64
N PHE A 93 -2.57 13.95 12.77
CA PHE A 93 -1.57 12.93 13.08
C PHE A 93 -2.17 11.52 13.06
N VAL A 94 -3.29 11.32 13.75
CA VAL A 94 -3.98 10.00 13.79
C VAL A 94 -4.49 9.61 12.40
N ALA A 95 -5.09 10.52 11.65
CA ALA A 95 -5.56 10.25 10.29
C ALA A 95 -4.39 9.83 9.38
N LEU A 96 -3.24 10.49 9.47
CA LEU A 96 -2.05 10.15 8.70
C LEU A 96 -1.46 8.80 9.11
N ALA A 97 -1.48 8.47 10.41
CA ALA A 97 -1.06 7.15 10.89
C ALA A 97 -1.95 6.03 10.31
N ILE A 98 -3.26 6.23 10.23
CA ILE A 98 -4.17 5.27 9.59
C ILE A 98 -3.84 5.12 8.10
N VAL A 99 -3.60 6.22 7.37
CA VAL A 99 -3.14 6.19 5.97
C VAL A 99 -1.90 5.32 5.82
N LYS A 100 -0.93 5.46 6.72
CA LYS A 100 0.29 4.65 6.73
C LYS A 100 0.07 3.18 7.00
N ILE A 101 -0.82 2.86 7.94
CA ILE A 101 -1.20 1.47 8.21
C ILE A 101 -1.83 0.84 6.96
N VAL A 102 -2.71 1.56 6.27
CA VAL A 102 -3.32 1.09 5.01
C VAL A 102 -2.25 0.86 3.93
N GLU A 103 -1.29 1.77 3.75
CA GLU A 103 -0.16 1.60 2.83
C GLU A 103 0.63 0.32 3.15
N HIS A 104 0.95 0.07 4.43
CA HIS A 104 1.63 -1.15 4.86
C HIS A 104 0.83 -2.42 4.60
N ILE A 105 -0.48 -2.38 4.80
CA ILE A 105 -1.37 -3.52 4.49
C ILE A 105 -1.37 -3.78 2.97
N CYS A 106 -1.45 -2.75 2.12
CA CYS A 106 -1.35 -2.90 0.66
C CYS A 106 -0.05 -3.61 0.27
N LEU A 107 1.08 -3.22 0.87
CA LEU A 107 2.38 -3.83 0.60
C LEU A 107 2.44 -5.28 1.11
N LEU A 108 1.93 -5.56 2.31
CA LEU A 108 1.88 -6.91 2.87
C LEU A 108 1.09 -7.87 1.97
N ILE A 109 -0.06 -7.43 1.45
CA ILE A 109 -0.89 -8.21 0.53
C ILE A 109 -0.09 -8.54 -0.74
N THR A 110 0.69 -7.60 -1.25
CA THR A 110 1.51 -7.76 -2.45
C THR A 110 2.58 -8.82 -2.26
N VAL A 111 3.33 -8.73 -1.17
CA VAL A 111 4.41 -9.68 -0.84
C VAL A 111 3.84 -11.07 -0.56
N SER A 112 2.64 -11.14 0.02
CA SER A 112 2.00 -12.43 0.36
C SER A 112 1.39 -13.14 -0.85
N LYS A 113 1.02 -12.40 -1.90
CA LYS A 113 0.34 -12.93 -3.09
C LYS A 113 1.21 -12.97 -4.34
N SER A 114 2.47 -12.54 -4.28
CA SER A 114 3.37 -12.63 -5.43
C SER A 114 3.61 -14.10 -5.80
N SER A 115 2.99 -14.56 -6.89
CA SER A 115 3.16 -15.91 -7.44
C SER A 115 4.62 -16.13 -7.87
N PRO A 116 5.18 -17.34 -7.66
CA PRO A 116 6.54 -17.67 -8.10
C PRO A 116 6.75 -17.48 -9.61
N VAL A 117 5.68 -17.46 -10.43
CA VAL A 117 5.75 -17.18 -11.87
C VAL A 117 6.13 -15.72 -12.16
N LEU A 118 5.66 -14.77 -11.34
CA LEU A 118 6.00 -13.35 -11.47
C LEU A 118 7.43 -13.06 -10.96
N LEU A 119 7.92 -13.88 -10.02
CA LEU A 119 9.32 -13.90 -9.58
C LEU A 119 10.26 -14.59 -10.59
N ASN A 120 9.72 -15.41 -11.49
CA ASN A 120 10.47 -16.07 -12.58
C ASN A 120 10.58 -15.20 -13.84
N LEU A 121 10.01 -13.99 -13.83
CA LEU A 121 10.25 -13.00 -14.86
C LEU A 121 11.72 -12.58 -14.77
N ASP A 122 12.45 -12.64 -15.88
CA ASP A 122 13.90 -12.42 -15.92
C ASP A 122 14.30 -11.16 -15.14
N PRO A 123 14.91 -11.31 -13.94
CA PRO A 123 15.26 -10.18 -13.07
C PRO A 123 16.35 -9.30 -13.69
N ASP A 124 17.08 -9.81 -14.69
CA ASP A 124 18.11 -9.08 -15.42
C ASP A 124 17.57 -8.26 -16.59
N SER A 125 16.26 -8.35 -16.88
CA SER A 125 15.64 -7.48 -17.88
C SER A 125 15.63 -6.02 -17.41
N ALA A 126 16.08 -5.09 -18.27
CA ALA A 126 16.21 -3.67 -17.95
C ALA A 126 14.88 -3.03 -17.47
N SER A 127 13.75 -3.55 -17.95
CA SER A 127 12.40 -3.10 -17.58
C SER A 127 12.04 -3.42 -16.13
N VAL A 128 12.30 -4.66 -15.67
CA VAL A 128 12.00 -5.10 -14.30
C VAL A 128 12.89 -4.38 -13.28
N LYS A 129 14.17 -4.20 -13.60
CA LYS A 129 15.11 -3.43 -12.76
C LYS A 129 14.69 -1.98 -12.59
N SER A 130 14.25 -1.32 -13.67
CA SER A 130 13.74 0.05 -13.62
C SER A 130 12.45 0.15 -12.79
N LEU A 131 11.54 -0.83 -12.92
CA LEU A 131 10.28 -0.85 -12.19
C LEU A 131 10.49 -1.06 -10.68
N THR A 132 11.33 -2.02 -10.28
CA THR A 132 11.67 -2.24 -8.87
C THR A 132 12.35 -1.01 -8.26
N PHE A 133 13.26 -0.37 -9.00
CA PHE A 133 13.87 0.88 -8.56
C PHE A 133 12.84 2.00 -8.37
N GLN A 134 11.90 2.14 -9.31
CA GLN A 134 10.83 3.13 -9.23
C GLN A 134 9.89 2.90 -8.04
N VAL A 135 9.48 1.66 -7.79
CA VAL A 135 8.64 1.30 -6.62
C VAL A 135 9.40 1.55 -5.32
N GLY A 136 10.68 1.17 -5.27
CA GLY A 136 11.56 1.46 -4.14
C GLY A 136 11.69 2.95 -3.88
N PHE A 137 11.92 3.74 -4.92
CA PHE A 137 12.02 5.20 -4.84
C PHE A 137 10.73 5.83 -4.30
N PHE A 138 9.56 5.42 -4.81
CA PHE A 138 8.29 5.92 -4.29
C PHE A 138 8.10 5.54 -2.84
N TYR A 139 8.32 4.29 -2.46
CA TYR A 139 8.21 3.83 -1.07
C TYR A 139 9.12 4.65 -0.13
N THR A 140 10.40 4.80 -0.47
CA THR A 140 11.34 5.59 0.31
C THR A 140 10.91 7.06 0.40
N THR A 141 10.44 7.65 -0.69
CA THR A 141 9.96 9.04 -0.71
C THR A 141 8.73 9.20 0.19
N THR A 142 7.76 8.27 0.13
CA THR A 142 6.56 8.28 0.99
C THR A 142 6.93 8.18 2.47
N TRP A 143 7.98 7.46 2.82
CA TRP A 143 8.51 7.39 4.18
C TRP A 143 9.16 8.69 4.64
N ILE A 144 10.00 9.29 3.80
CA ILE A 144 10.65 10.57 4.10
C ILE A 144 9.60 11.66 4.27
N CYS A 145 8.64 11.78 3.35
CA CYS A 145 7.56 12.76 3.45
C CYS A 145 6.75 12.55 4.74
N PHE A 146 6.41 11.31 5.07
CA PHE A 146 5.69 11.00 6.29
C PHE A 146 6.46 11.41 7.55
N ALA A 147 7.74 11.07 7.64
CA ALA A 147 8.57 11.45 8.78
C ALA A 147 8.66 12.98 8.95
N VAL A 148 8.76 13.73 7.84
CA VAL A 148 8.76 15.20 7.88
C VAL A 148 7.43 15.72 8.41
N VAL A 149 6.28 15.20 7.94
CA VAL A 149 4.96 15.60 8.44
C VAL A 149 4.84 15.29 9.94
N GLU A 150 5.25 14.08 10.33
CA GLU A 150 5.18 13.61 11.71
C GLU A 150 5.94 14.54 12.64
N ILE A 151 7.18 14.89 12.30
CA ILE A 151 8.01 15.81 13.09
C ILE A 151 7.37 17.19 13.16
N LEU A 152 6.89 17.75 12.05
CA LEU A 152 6.24 19.07 12.03
C LEU A 152 4.98 19.10 12.90
N LEU A 153 4.14 18.05 12.83
CA LEU A 153 2.94 17.92 13.65
C LEU A 153 3.28 17.75 15.13
N LEU A 154 4.30 16.94 15.46
CA LEU A 154 4.74 16.73 16.84
C LEU A 154 5.29 18.00 17.47
N ILE A 155 6.08 18.79 16.73
CA ILE A 155 6.55 20.11 17.19
C ILE A 155 5.34 21.01 17.46
N GLY A 156 4.37 21.06 16.54
CA GLY A 156 3.15 21.84 16.72
C GLY A 156 2.35 21.43 17.95
N VAL A 157 2.13 20.13 18.12
CA VAL A 157 1.44 19.55 19.29
C VAL A 157 2.18 19.87 20.58
N PHE A 158 3.51 19.72 20.61
CA PHE A 158 4.32 19.99 21.79
C PHE A 158 4.21 21.45 22.22
N VAL A 159 4.35 22.38 21.28
CA VAL A 159 4.28 23.81 21.58
C VAL A 159 2.87 24.23 21.98
N GLU A 160 1.85 23.86 21.20
CA GLU A 160 0.46 24.26 21.49
C GLU A 160 -0.09 23.62 22.77
N SER A 161 0.43 22.46 23.18
CA SER A 161 0.13 21.87 24.50
C SER A 161 0.59 22.77 25.65
N GLY A 162 1.70 23.48 25.47
CA GLY A 162 2.21 24.46 26.45
C GLY A 162 1.27 25.65 26.66
N HIS A 163 0.35 25.90 25.73
CA HIS A 163 -0.63 26.99 25.78
C HIS A 163 -1.96 26.57 26.43
N LEU A 164 -2.11 25.32 26.89
CA LEU A 164 -3.38 24.86 27.46
C LEU A 164 -3.74 25.56 28.79
N LYS A 165 -2.73 25.93 29.58
CA LYS A 165 -2.91 26.51 30.92
C LYS A 165 -2.07 27.78 31.06
N ASN A 166 -2.66 28.82 31.65
CA ASN A 166 -1.98 30.10 31.91
C ASN A 166 -1.35 30.73 30.64
N TRP A 167 -2.02 30.61 29.49
CA TRP A 167 -1.57 31.18 28.22
C TRP A 167 -1.62 32.70 28.20
N SER A 168 -2.56 33.29 28.96
CA SER A 168 -2.70 34.73 29.13
C SER A 168 -1.74 35.32 30.19
N MET A 169 -0.96 34.50 30.89
CA MET A 169 0.03 35.02 31.83
C MET A 169 1.25 35.57 31.08
N PRO A 170 1.72 36.79 31.40
CA PRO A 170 2.92 37.37 30.82
C PRO A 170 4.17 36.55 31.11
N ARG A 171 5.08 36.47 30.14
CA ARG A 171 6.35 35.74 30.24
C ARG A 171 7.51 36.60 29.72
N LYS A 172 8.71 36.36 30.26
CA LYS A 172 9.95 37.03 29.79
C LYS A 172 10.47 36.46 28.47
N SER A 173 10.06 35.24 28.13
CA SER A 173 10.40 34.57 26.87
C SER A 173 9.22 33.71 26.43
N CYS A 174 8.84 33.84 25.17
CA CYS A 174 7.78 33.06 24.54
C CYS A 174 8.37 32.32 23.35
N LEU A 175 8.02 31.04 23.25
CA LEU A 175 8.36 30.24 22.10
C LEU A 175 7.34 30.52 20.99
N ILE A 176 7.85 30.93 19.82
CA ILE A 176 7.06 31.29 18.65
C ILE A 176 7.16 30.14 17.65
N ILE A 177 6.03 29.54 17.28
CA ILE A 177 5.97 28.70 16.08
C ILE A 177 6.14 29.61 14.86
N ARG A 178 6.91 29.19 13.87
CA ARG A 178 7.01 29.92 12.60
C ARG A 178 5.72 29.72 11.79
N GLU A 179 5.24 30.79 11.17
CA GLU A 179 4.12 30.72 10.23
C GLU A 179 4.40 29.71 9.11
N GLY A 180 3.37 28.96 8.75
CA GLY A 180 3.42 27.97 7.67
C GLY A 180 3.94 26.61 8.10
N MET A 181 4.20 26.36 9.39
CA MET A 181 4.64 25.04 9.87
C MET A 181 3.57 23.96 9.67
N PHE A 182 2.31 24.23 10.06
CA PHE A 182 1.21 23.30 9.82
C PHE A 182 0.80 23.30 8.34
N SER A 183 0.92 24.44 7.64
CA SER A 183 0.72 24.49 6.19
C SER A 183 1.70 23.59 5.42
N SER A 184 2.99 23.65 5.78
CA SER A 184 4.03 22.76 5.23
C SER A 184 3.71 21.30 5.54
N ALA A 185 3.32 20.98 6.77
CA ALA A 185 2.87 19.64 7.15
C ALA A 185 1.68 19.17 6.29
N ALA A 186 0.73 20.05 5.99
CA ALA A 186 -0.41 19.76 5.12
C ALA A 186 0.02 19.36 3.71
N VAL A 187 0.97 20.09 3.11
CA VAL A 187 1.48 19.80 1.76
C VAL A 187 2.21 18.45 1.73
N PHE A 188 3.12 18.21 2.69
CA PHE A 188 3.80 16.92 2.75
C PHE A 188 2.84 15.76 3.06
N ALA A 189 1.75 16.00 3.82
CA ALA A 189 0.71 14.99 4.05
C ALA A 189 -0.02 14.63 2.75
N LEU A 190 -0.39 15.61 1.93
CA LEU A 190 -0.97 15.36 0.61
C LEU A 190 -0.02 14.58 -0.29
N ILE A 191 1.26 14.97 -0.37
CA ILE A 191 2.27 14.25 -1.15
C ILE A 191 2.37 12.79 -0.67
N THR A 192 2.44 12.57 0.63
CA THR A 192 2.47 11.22 1.24
C THR A 192 1.25 10.39 0.81
N VAL A 193 0.05 10.97 0.86
CA VAL A 193 -1.20 10.30 0.49
C VAL A 193 -1.27 9.97 -1.00
N PHE A 194 -0.83 10.89 -1.87
CA PHE A 194 -0.77 10.65 -3.32
C PHE A 194 0.20 9.52 -3.66
N LEU A 195 1.40 9.55 -3.07
CA LEU A 195 2.40 8.49 -3.26
C LEU A 195 1.91 7.14 -2.73
N ALA A 196 1.31 7.10 -1.54
CA ALA A 196 0.74 5.88 -0.96
C ALA A 196 -0.41 5.32 -1.82
N SER A 197 -1.27 6.19 -2.35
CA SER A 197 -2.36 5.78 -3.25
C SER A 197 -1.83 5.22 -4.55
N ALA A 198 -0.80 5.84 -5.15
CA ALA A 198 -0.15 5.34 -6.36
C ALA A 198 0.50 3.96 -6.12
N LEU A 199 1.14 3.77 -4.97
CA LEU A 199 1.67 2.47 -4.56
C LEU A 199 0.56 1.42 -4.40
N CYS A 200 -0.51 1.71 -3.65
CA CYS A 200 -1.65 0.80 -3.49
C CYS A 200 -2.37 0.48 -4.82
N LEU A 201 -2.41 1.41 -5.78
CA LEU A 201 -2.97 1.15 -7.12
C LEU A 201 -2.04 0.26 -7.95
N THR A 202 -0.73 0.46 -7.81
CA THR A 202 0.28 -0.37 -8.50
C THR A 202 0.23 -1.81 -7.99
N THR A 203 0.14 -2.00 -6.68
CA THR A 203 0.02 -3.33 -6.08
C THR A 203 -1.24 -4.05 -6.54
N LEU A 204 -2.36 -3.33 -6.63
CA LEU A 204 -3.60 -3.83 -7.17
C LEU A 204 -3.50 -4.29 -8.62
N HIS A 205 -2.86 -3.47 -9.45
CA HIS A 205 -2.69 -3.76 -10.86
C HIS A 205 -1.88 -5.04 -11.05
N THR A 206 -0.78 -5.19 -10.29
CA THR A 206 0.03 -6.41 -10.28
C THR A 206 -0.77 -7.62 -9.80
N GLN A 207 -1.60 -7.47 -8.76
CA GLN A 207 -2.45 -8.57 -8.29
C GLN A 207 -3.47 -8.98 -9.36
N ARG A 208 -4.10 -8.03 -10.06
CA ARG A 208 -5.06 -8.33 -11.14
C ARG A 208 -4.40 -9.12 -12.26
N ILE A 209 -3.22 -8.69 -12.72
CA ILE A 209 -2.49 -9.39 -13.77
C ILE A 209 -2.11 -10.82 -13.33
N SER A 210 -1.67 -10.99 -12.08
CA SER A 210 -1.34 -12.33 -11.54
C SER A 210 -2.56 -13.25 -11.51
N GLN A 211 -3.73 -12.75 -11.12
CA GLN A 211 -4.97 -13.52 -11.14
C GLN A 211 -5.38 -13.91 -12.57
N ASP A 212 -5.27 -12.98 -13.53
CA ASP A 212 -5.61 -13.26 -14.92
C ASP A 212 -4.65 -14.33 -15.51
N LEU A 213 -3.36 -14.30 -15.17
CA LEU A 213 -2.38 -15.29 -15.60
C LEU A 213 -2.65 -16.68 -15.00
N GLU A 214 -2.97 -16.75 -13.71
CA GLU A 214 -3.35 -18.00 -13.04
C GLU A 214 -4.59 -18.63 -13.67
N ASN A 215 -5.63 -17.82 -13.95
CA ASN A 215 -6.85 -18.31 -14.60
C ASN A 215 -6.59 -18.89 -15.99
N VAL A 216 -5.77 -18.22 -16.82
CA VAL A 216 -5.38 -18.73 -18.15
C VAL A 216 -4.56 -20.02 -18.04
N GLN A 217 -3.69 -20.15 -17.03
CA GLN A 217 -2.92 -21.38 -16.81
C GLN A 217 -3.80 -22.56 -16.38
N TRP A 218 -4.83 -22.33 -15.55
CA TRP A 218 -5.80 -23.38 -15.20
C TRP A 218 -6.69 -23.77 -16.38
N GLU A 219 -7.04 -22.82 -17.24
CA GLU A 219 -7.88 -23.07 -18.43
C GLU A 219 -7.11 -23.74 -19.57
N SER A 220 -5.78 -23.56 -19.61
CA SER A 220 -4.87 -24.26 -20.53
C SER A 220 -4.27 -25.55 -19.96
N SER A 221 -4.46 -25.85 -18.67
CA SER A 221 -4.11 -27.15 -18.10
C SER A 221 -5.05 -28.20 -18.71
N PRO A 222 -4.56 -29.12 -19.55
CA PRO A 222 -5.43 -30.14 -20.11
C PRO A 222 -6.00 -30.91 -18.93
N LYS A 223 -7.34 -30.96 -18.85
CA LYS A 223 -8.07 -31.92 -18.00
C LYS A 223 -7.26 -33.20 -18.03
N HIS A 224 -6.74 -33.61 -16.87
CA HIS A 224 -6.09 -34.89 -16.72
C HIS A 224 -7.19 -35.94 -16.96
N VAL A 225 -7.42 -36.25 -18.23
CA VAL A 225 -8.20 -37.38 -18.70
C VAL A 225 -7.30 -38.56 -18.37
N SER A 226 -7.43 -39.06 -17.15
CA SER A 226 -7.05 -40.40 -16.80
C SER A 226 -7.96 -41.34 -17.59
N ASN A 227 -7.58 -41.60 -18.83
CA ASN A 227 -8.05 -42.77 -19.57
C ASN A 227 -6.82 -43.51 -20.10
N PRO A 228 -6.29 -44.51 -19.37
CA PRO A 228 -5.14 -45.28 -19.81
C PRO A 228 -5.61 -46.35 -20.80
N THR A 229 -6.20 -45.98 -21.93
CA THR A 229 -6.51 -46.95 -22.99
C THR A 229 -6.67 -46.28 -24.36
N LEU A 230 -5.59 -45.72 -24.89
CA LEU A 230 -5.44 -45.55 -26.36
C LEU A 230 -3.98 -45.43 -26.81
N LEU A 231 -3.05 -46.09 -26.11
CA LEU A 231 -1.70 -46.37 -26.63
C LEU A 231 -1.66 -47.71 -27.38
N GLN A 232 -2.70 -48.01 -28.17
CA GLN A 232 -2.72 -49.23 -28.97
C GLN A 232 -3.50 -49.10 -30.29
N GLN A 233 -3.48 -47.94 -30.94
CA GLN A 233 -4.06 -47.86 -32.29
C GLN A 233 -3.47 -46.77 -33.20
N GLN A 234 -2.18 -46.44 -33.06
CA GLN A 234 -1.54 -45.49 -33.98
C GLN A 234 -0.13 -45.88 -34.44
N HIS A 235 0.38 -47.06 -34.05
CA HIS A 235 1.73 -47.51 -34.42
C HIS A 235 1.78 -48.65 -35.46
N ILE A 236 0.64 -49.06 -36.04
CA ILE A 236 0.57 -50.17 -37.01
C ILE A 236 0.37 -49.70 -38.48
N ASN A 237 0.00 -48.43 -38.72
CA ASN A 237 -0.45 -48.01 -40.07
C ASN A 237 0.50 -47.05 -40.83
N ILE A 238 1.76 -46.87 -40.42
CA ILE A 238 2.72 -45.99 -41.15
C ILE A 238 3.82 -46.78 -41.90
N ALA A 239 3.82 -48.11 -41.81
CA ALA A 239 4.77 -48.94 -42.54
C ALA A 239 4.06 -49.83 -43.56
N THR A 240 3.42 -49.23 -44.58
CA THR A 240 3.08 -49.86 -45.88
C THR A 240 2.35 -48.86 -46.77
N VAL A 241 3.11 -47.95 -47.39
CA VAL A 241 2.71 -47.41 -48.71
C VAL A 241 3.90 -47.57 -49.64
N THR A 242 3.79 -48.65 -50.39
CA THR A 242 4.50 -49.05 -51.59
C THR A 242 4.76 -47.88 -52.53
N LYS A 243 6.03 -47.67 -52.88
CA LYS A 243 6.46 -46.85 -54.00
C LYS A 243 6.95 -47.80 -55.10
N GLU A 244 6.00 -48.34 -55.87
CA GLU A 244 6.29 -49.05 -57.11
C GLU A 244 6.23 -48.08 -58.29
N ASN A 245 7.15 -48.27 -59.23
CA ASN A 245 7.23 -47.73 -60.59
C ASN A 245 7.84 -46.32 -60.80
N LEU A 246 9.17 -46.28 -60.95
CA LEU A 246 9.77 -45.54 -62.06
C LEU A 246 10.81 -46.45 -62.75
N ALA A 247 10.49 -46.85 -63.97
CA ALA A 247 11.27 -47.77 -64.77
C ALA A 247 12.58 -47.14 -65.28
N THR A 248 13.60 -47.99 -65.24
CA THR A 248 14.87 -48.00 -65.94
C THR A 248 14.86 -47.38 -67.35
N THR A 249 15.81 -46.49 -67.64
CA THR A 249 16.57 -46.60 -68.89
C THR A 249 18.01 -46.12 -68.68
N ARG A 250 18.95 -47.02 -68.98
CA ARG A 250 20.40 -46.86 -68.97
C ARG A 250 20.87 -46.94 -70.43
N GLY A 251 21.78 -46.07 -70.85
CA GLY A 251 22.51 -46.15 -72.12
C GLY A 251 23.21 -44.83 -72.44
N THR A 252 24.51 -44.70 -72.13
CA THR A 252 25.62 -44.75 -73.11
C THR A 252 25.56 -43.69 -74.21
N LEU A 253 26.29 -42.59 -74.02
CA LEU A 253 27.49 -42.28 -74.80
C LEU A 253 28.36 -41.28 -74.03
#